data_AF-A0A8J7YCQ0-F1
#
_entry.id   AF-A0A8J7YCQ0-F1
#
_cell.length_a   1.000
_cell.length_b   1.000
_cell.length_c   1.000
_cell.angle_alpha   90.00
_cell.angle_beta   90.00
_cell.angle_gamma   90.00
#
_symmetry.space_group_name_H-M   'P 1'
#
loop_
_entity.id
_entity.type
_entity.pdbx_description
1 polymer ?
#
loop_
_entity_poly.entity_id
_entity_poly.type
_entity_poly.pdbx_seq_one_letter_code
_entity_poly.pdbx_strand_id
1 'polypeptide(L)' 'MNPASRDISALTNGSTSDGPRYGEITECELCENERHCTDRCGMLTCPACQADFLP' A
#
# COMPACT_ATOMS: atom_id res chain seq x y z
N MET A 1 12.51 -43.08 -16.64
CA MET A 1 11.54 -42.17 -16.00
C MET A 1 12.27 -40.93 -15.53
N ASN A 2 12.06 -39.79 -16.18
CA ASN A 2 12.62 -38.49 -15.79
C ASN A 2 11.45 -37.49 -15.69
N PRO A 3 11.13 -36.94 -14.52
CA PRO A 3 10.37 -35.71 -14.45
C PRO A 3 11.33 -34.56 -14.09
N ALA A 4 11.97 -33.99 -15.12
CA ALA A 4 12.46 -32.62 -15.05
C ALA A 4 11.26 -31.69 -15.26
N SER A 5 10.45 -31.50 -14.21
CA SER A 5 9.40 -30.49 -14.20
C SER A 5 9.94 -29.23 -13.55
N ARG A 6 10.11 -28.26 -14.44
CA ARG A 6 10.73 -26.95 -14.29
C ARG A 6 9.59 -25.96 -14.37
N ASP A 7 9.11 -25.47 -13.24
CA ASP A 7 8.10 -24.42 -13.19
C ASP A 7 8.66 -23.22 -12.43
N ILE A 8 9.67 -22.61 -13.03
CA ILE A 8 10.02 -21.21 -12.79
C ILE A 8 9.19 -20.42 -13.80
N SER A 9 8.03 -19.94 -13.37
CA SER A 9 7.24 -18.93 -14.07
C SER A 9 6.91 -17.81 -13.10
N ALA A 10 7.95 -17.07 -12.72
CA ALA A 10 7.86 -15.73 -12.17
C ALA A 10 7.39 -14.78 -13.28
N LEU A 11 6.07 -14.68 -13.51
CA LEU A 11 5.48 -13.71 -14.43
C LEU A 11 4.07 -13.28 -13.99
N THR A 12 3.95 -12.78 -12.76
CA THR A 12 2.90 -11.78 -12.49
C THR A 12 3.58 -10.45 -12.22
N ASN A 13 3.99 -9.81 -13.32
CA ASN A 13 4.05 -8.36 -13.43
C ASN A 13 2.63 -7.80 -13.21
N GLY A 14 2.14 -7.86 -11.99
CA GLY A 14 1.27 -6.83 -11.47
C GLY A 14 2.18 -5.95 -10.65
N SER A 15 2.26 -4.66 -10.97
CA SER A 15 2.88 -3.68 -10.09
C SER A 15 2.19 -3.75 -8.73
N THR A 16 2.67 -4.60 -7.83
CA THR A 16 2.45 -4.39 -6.40
C THR A 16 3.47 -3.34 -6.00
N SER A 17 3.28 -2.15 -6.54
CA SER A 17 3.48 -0.94 -5.76
C SER A 17 2.54 -1.10 -4.58
N ASP A 18 2.92 -1.92 -3.60
CA ASP A 18 2.26 -2.05 -2.30
C ASP A 18 2.69 -0.86 -1.43
N GLY A 19 2.72 0.33 -2.04
CA GLY A 19 2.37 1.52 -1.30
C GLY A 19 0.84 1.51 -1.23
N PRO A 20 0.24 1.99 -0.12
CA PRO A 20 -1.21 2.06 0.00
C PRO A 20 -1.78 2.66 -1.28
N ARG A 21 -2.52 1.85 -2.04
CA ARG A 21 -3.11 2.28 -3.31
C ARG A 21 -3.97 3.49 -2.97
N TYR A 22 -3.79 4.58 -3.70
CA TYR A 22 -4.52 5.83 -3.51
C TYR A 22 -6.03 5.52 -3.37
N GLY A 23 -6.58 5.57 -2.15
CA GLY A 23 -7.97 5.21 -1.86
C GLY A 23 -8.22 3.90 -1.11
N GLU A 24 -7.21 3.23 -0.54
CA GLU A 24 -7.43 2.18 0.44
C GLU A 24 -7.94 2.78 1.76
N ILE A 25 -9.05 2.24 2.28
CA ILE A 25 -9.54 2.59 3.61
C ILE A 25 -8.66 1.87 4.61
N THR A 26 -7.90 2.65 5.37
CA THR A 26 -7.04 2.15 6.44
C THR A 26 -7.10 3.12 7.62
N GLU A 27 -6.66 2.66 8.79
CA GLU A 27 -6.66 3.46 10.01
C GLU A 27 -5.60 4.56 9.91
N CYS A 28 -6.02 5.81 10.15
CA CYS A 28 -5.12 6.96 10.19
C CYS A 28 -4.27 6.93 11.48
N GLU A 29 -2.94 6.99 11.37
CA GLU A 29 -2.06 6.98 12.54
C GLU A 29 -2.16 8.25 13.41
N LEU A 30 -2.80 9.32 12.93
CA LEU A 30 -2.96 10.58 13.66
C LEU A 30 -4.30 10.74 14.37
N CYS A 31 -5.38 10.19 13.78
CA CYS A 31 -6.72 10.35 14.33
C CYS A 31 -7.42 9.03 14.63
N GLU A 32 -6.76 7.90 14.38
CA GLU A 32 -7.22 6.53 14.72
C GLU A 32 -8.61 6.22 14.13
N ASN A 33 -8.92 6.84 12.99
CA ASN A 33 -10.17 6.61 12.25
C ASN A 33 -9.86 5.94 10.92
N GLU A 34 -10.68 4.95 10.55
CA GLU A 34 -10.67 4.35 9.22
C GLU A 34 -11.10 5.38 8.17
N ARG A 35 -10.14 5.80 7.34
CA ARG A 35 -10.34 6.79 6.28
C ARG A 35 -9.49 6.43 5.07
N HIS A 36 -9.69 7.16 3.98
CA HIS A 36 -8.78 7.10 2.84
C HIS A 36 -7.46 7.74 3.28
N CYS A 37 -6.50 6.91 3.68
CA CYS A 37 -5.17 7.36 4.08
C CYS A 37 -4.17 7.05 2.98
N THR A 38 -3.13 7.87 2.90
CA THR A 38 -2.00 7.66 2.00
C THR A 38 -0.72 7.64 2.83
N ASP A 39 0.22 6.80 2.40
CA ASP A 39 1.57 6.83 2.95
C ASP A 39 2.27 8.06 2.40
N ARG A 40 2.63 8.98 3.29
CA ARG A 40 3.44 10.15 2.96
C ARG A 40 4.55 10.25 3.98
N CYS A 41 5.79 10.20 3.52
CA CYS A 41 6.99 10.19 4.36
C CYS A 41 7.06 9.00 5.35
N GLY A 42 6.47 7.85 5.02
CA GLY A 42 6.44 6.67 5.90
C GLY A 42 5.37 6.76 7.00
N MET A 43 4.34 7.58 6.81
CA MET A 43 3.23 7.76 7.75
C MET A 43 1.88 7.67 7.02
N LEU A 44 1.03 6.76 7.47
CA LEU A 44 -0.32 6.54 6.96
C LEU A 44 -1.29 7.53 7.58
N THR A 45 -1.61 8.56 6.81
CA THR A 45 -2.43 9.67 7.31
C THR A 45 -3.53 10.04 6.32
N CYS A 46 -4.69 10.45 6.85
CA CYS A 46 -5.80 10.91 6.04
C CYS A 46 -5.53 12.33 5.48
N PRO A 47 -6.15 12.74 4.35
CA PRO A 47 -5.90 14.03 3.72
C PRO A 47 -6.21 15.23 4.63
N ALA A 48 -7.16 15.09 5.56
CA ALA A 48 -7.45 16.13 6.53
C ALA A 48 -6.28 16.34 7.51
N CYS A 49 -5.73 15.26 8.06
CA CYS A 49 -4.56 15.34 8.93
C CYS A 49 -3.31 15.76 8.15
N GLN A 50 -3.15 15.30 6.90
CA GLN A 50 -2.05 15.78 6.07
C GLN A 50 -2.13 17.28 5.82
N ALA A 51 -3.31 17.83 5.57
CA ALA A 51 -3.49 19.27 5.37
C ALA A 51 -3.27 20.11 6.66
N ASP A 52 -3.50 19.51 7.83
CA ASP A 52 -3.33 20.19 9.13
C ASP A 52 -1.87 20.13 9.62
N PHE A 53 -1.19 19.00 9.40
CA PHE A 53 0.15 18.74 9.93
C PHE A 53 1.30 18.90 8.93
N LEU A 54 1.03 18.89 7.62
CA LEU A 54 2.05 19.06 6.58
C LEU A 54 1.83 20.40 5.87
N PRO A 55 2.78 21.35 5.96
CA PRO A 55 2.68 22.64 5.27
C PRO A 55 2.73 22.52 3.74
#